data_AF-A0AAV8CRZ8-F1
#
_entry.id   AF-A0AAV8CRZ8-F1
#
_cell.length_a   1.000
_cell.length_b   1.000
_cell.length_c   1.000
_cell.angle_alpha   90.00
_cell.angle_beta   90.00
_cell.angle_gamma   90.00
#
_symmetry.space_group_name_H-M   'P 1'
#
loop_
_entity.id
_entity.type
_entity.pdbx_description
1 polymer ?
#
loop_
_entity_poly.entity_id
_entity_poly.type
_entity_poly.pdbx_seq_one_letter_code
_entity_poly.pdbx_strand_id
1 'polypeptide(L)'
;MEKKRIADDLEPGPTPSPRPVDRFGFIKQDQTNSPEGITKSRSTHEREREERRIRKWRKMIGVGGNDWSHYEKRNPHVVKRRIRKGIPDCLRGLVWQLISGSRELLLLNPGVYEQLVIYESSASELEIIRDISRTFPSHVFFQQRHGPGQRSLYNVLKAYSVYDREVGYVQGMGFLAGLLLLYMSEEDAFWLLVALLKGAVHAPMEGLYQAGLPLVQQYLFQFEQLVKEFLPKLGQHFSDEMINPSMYASQWFITVFSYSFPFHFTLRIWDIFLYEGIKVVFKVGLALLRFCHDDLVKLPFEKLLHSLRNFPEDATDPDTILPIAFSFKVTKRLEEFEKAYKKKNGEGSHLGSSSTKRLQSMKSKSLSRINSQVFKSKFEQDK
;
A
#
# COMPACT_ATOMS: atom_id res chain seq x y z
N MET A 1 53.51 -36.62 -25.68
CA MET A 1 52.08 -37.00 -25.63
C MET A 1 51.80 -37.50 -24.23
N GLU A 2 51.19 -36.69 -23.37
CA GLU A 2 50.66 -37.16 -22.09
C GLU A 2 49.51 -36.24 -21.68
N LYS A 3 48.28 -36.77 -21.74
CA LYS A 3 47.05 -36.09 -21.35
C LYS A 3 46.84 -36.31 -19.85
N LYS A 4 47.00 -35.28 -19.02
CA LYS A 4 46.46 -35.27 -17.65
C LYS A 4 45.06 -34.64 -17.68
N ARG A 5 44.04 -35.48 -17.48
CA ARG A 5 42.68 -35.07 -17.14
C ARG A 5 42.70 -34.61 -15.68
N ILE A 6 42.33 -33.35 -15.44
CA ILE A 6 41.98 -32.85 -14.11
C ILE A 6 40.45 -32.91 -14.07
N ALA A 7 39.92 -33.77 -13.20
CA ALA A 7 38.50 -33.81 -12.88
C ALA A 7 38.25 -32.78 -11.77
N ASP A 8 37.38 -31.81 -12.04
CA ASP A 8 36.87 -30.86 -11.05
C ASP A 8 35.78 -31.54 -10.21
N ASP A 9 36.13 -31.96 -8.99
CA ASP A 9 35.18 -32.24 -7.92
C ASP A 9 34.80 -30.92 -7.24
N LEU A 10 33.75 -30.27 -7.75
CA LEU A 10 33.02 -29.21 -7.03
C LEU A 10 31.86 -29.87 -6.28
N GLU A 11 32.11 -30.32 -5.06
CA GLU A 11 31.02 -30.64 -4.14
C GLU A 11 30.19 -29.36 -3.88
N PRO A 12 28.86 -29.40 -4.04
CA PRO A 12 28.01 -28.29 -3.62
C PRO A 12 28.10 -28.17 -2.10
N GLY A 13 28.66 -27.06 -1.61
CA GLY A 13 28.66 -26.75 -0.19
C GLY A 13 27.25 -26.83 0.41
N PRO A 14 27.13 -27.10 1.73
CA PRO A 14 25.86 -27.37 2.36
C PRO A 14 24.87 -26.24 2.12
N THR A 15 23.74 -26.57 1.51
CA THR A 15 22.60 -25.66 1.38
C THR A 15 22.20 -25.17 2.78
N PRO A 16 22.18 -23.84 3.04
CA PRO A 16 21.77 -23.35 4.34
C PRO A 16 20.37 -23.86 4.67
N SER A 17 20.18 -24.41 5.87
CA SER A 17 18.87 -24.87 6.34
C SER A 17 17.82 -23.78 6.16
N PRO A 18 16.58 -24.08 5.70
CA PRO A 18 15.56 -23.06 5.50
C PRO A 18 15.30 -22.33 6.82
N ARG A 19 15.57 -21.02 6.87
CA ARG A 19 15.22 -20.21 8.03
C ARG A 19 13.71 -20.28 8.24
N PRO A 20 13.22 -20.43 9.48
CA PRO A 20 11.79 -20.49 9.73
C PRO A 20 11.12 -19.19 9.27
N VAL A 21 10.05 -19.32 8.50
CA VAL A 21 9.24 -18.19 8.03
C VAL A 21 7.89 -18.15 8.75
N ASP A 22 7.31 -16.96 8.86
CA ASP A 22 5.92 -16.82 9.28
C ASP A 22 4.95 -17.21 8.14
N ARG A 23 3.64 -17.16 8.42
CA ARG A 23 2.61 -17.54 7.45
C ARG A 23 2.55 -16.64 6.20
N PHE A 24 3.22 -15.50 6.23
CA PHE A 24 3.26 -14.52 5.16
C PHE A 24 4.58 -14.54 4.40
N GLY A 25 5.52 -15.43 4.75
CA GLY A 25 6.81 -15.55 4.07
C GLY A 25 7.90 -14.62 4.61
N PHE A 26 7.71 -13.98 5.77
CA PHE A 26 8.76 -13.22 6.44
C PHE A 26 9.62 -14.14 7.32
N ILE A 27 10.94 -13.98 7.24
CA ILE A 27 11.88 -14.73 8.07
C ILE A 27 11.70 -14.33 9.53
N LYS A 28 11.49 -15.32 10.40
CA LYS A 28 11.42 -15.10 11.84
C LYS A 28 12.81 -14.79 12.38
N GLN A 29 12.91 -13.82 13.28
CA GLN A 29 14.12 -13.60 14.06
C GLN A 29 14.14 -14.65 15.18
N ASP A 30 15.29 -15.26 15.44
CA ASP A 30 15.45 -16.33 16.44
C ASP A 30 15.27 -15.78 17.87
N GLN A 31 14.04 -15.71 18.37
CA GLN A 31 13.75 -15.58 19.80
C GLN A 31 12.54 -16.44 20.24
N THR A 32 12.88 -17.39 21.13
CA THR A 32 12.14 -18.03 22.24
C THR A 32 10.82 -18.79 22.02
N ASN A 33 10.94 -20.10 22.28
CA ASN A 33 9.97 -21.10 22.73
C ASN A 33 8.54 -20.62 23.04
N SER A 34 7.58 -21.07 22.24
CA SER A 34 6.16 -21.12 22.63
C SER A 34 5.74 -22.57 22.91
N PRO A 35 4.95 -22.84 23.97
CA PRO A 35 4.63 -24.20 24.41
C PRO A 35 3.62 -24.88 23.47
N GLU A 36 3.98 -26.05 22.94
CA GLU A 36 3.27 -26.78 21.88
C GLU A 36 1.97 -27.51 22.32
N GLY A 37 1.49 -27.32 23.56
CA GLY A 37 0.45 -28.16 24.15
C GLY A 37 -1.02 -27.74 23.94
N ILE A 38 -1.31 -26.45 23.72
CA ILE A 38 -2.71 -25.91 23.71
C ILE A 38 -3.21 -25.59 22.28
N THR A 39 -2.36 -25.77 21.26
CA THR A 39 -2.50 -25.19 19.92
C THR A 39 -3.42 -25.97 18.96
N LYS A 40 -3.60 -27.29 19.13
CA LYS A 40 -4.32 -28.12 18.13
C LYS A 40 -5.83 -27.90 18.04
N SER A 41 -6.52 -27.69 19.16
CA SER A 41 -7.98 -27.45 19.17
C SER A 41 -8.32 -26.00 18.82
N ARG A 42 -7.47 -25.05 19.24
CA ARG A 42 -7.60 -23.64 18.85
C ARG A 42 -7.38 -23.46 17.34
N SER A 43 -6.44 -24.21 16.75
CA SER A 43 -6.17 -24.14 15.32
C SER A 43 -7.27 -24.76 14.44
N THR A 44 -7.99 -25.80 14.90
CA THR A 44 -9.12 -26.38 14.15
C THR A 44 -10.29 -25.41 14.07
N HIS A 45 -10.66 -24.78 15.19
CA HIS A 45 -11.73 -23.77 15.21
C HIS A 45 -11.38 -22.53 14.37
N GLU A 46 -10.12 -22.08 14.40
CA GLU A 46 -9.64 -20.99 13.55
C GLU A 46 -9.72 -21.35 12.06
N ARG A 47 -9.31 -22.57 11.69
CA ARG A 47 -9.42 -23.08 10.32
C ARG A 47 -10.87 -23.15 9.85
N GLU A 48 -11.77 -23.71 10.64
CA GLU A 48 -13.19 -23.76 10.28
C GLU A 48 -13.81 -22.36 10.17
N ARG A 49 -13.43 -21.44 11.06
CA ARG A 49 -13.85 -20.04 10.98
C ARG A 49 -13.38 -19.44 9.67
N GLU A 50 -12.14 -19.69 9.26
CA GLU A 50 -11.58 -19.18 8.02
C GLU A 50 -12.28 -19.75 6.79
N GLU A 51 -12.51 -21.06 6.75
CA GLU A 51 -13.26 -21.68 5.66
C GLU A 51 -14.69 -21.13 5.55
N ARG A 52 -15.37 -20.91 6.69
CA ARG A 52 -16.69 -20.25 6.70
C ARG A 52 -16.60 -18.82 6.14
N ARG A 53 -15.51 -18.09 6.38
CA ARG A 53 -15.30 -16.75 5.78
C ARG A 53 -15.09 -16.88 4.27
N ILE A 54 -14.22 -17.78 3.82
CA ILE A 54 -13.92 -18.03 2.39
C ILE A 54 -15.20 -18.39 1.63
N ARG A 55 -16.01 -19.33 2.13
CA ARG A 55 -17.28 -19.72 1.48
C ARG A 55 -18.23 -18.54 1.31
N LYS A 56 -18.36 -17.72 2.35
CA LYS A 56 -19.21 -16.53 2.28
C LYS A 56 -18.67 -15.49 1.29
N TRP A 57 -17.36 -15.30 1.23
CA TRP A 57 -16.73 -14.40 0.26
C TRP A 57 -16.88 -14.90 -1.17
N ARG A 58 -16.61 -16.19 -1.45
CA ARG A 58 -16.83 -16.80 -2.76
C ARG A 58 -18.25 -16.60 -3.28
N LYS A 59 -19.26 -16.74 -2.41
CA LYS A 59 -20.66 -16.45 -2.77
C LYS A 59 -20.92 -14.98 -3.13
N MET A 60 -20.13 -14.04 -2.60
CA MET A 60 -20.27 -12.61 -2.91
C MET A 60 -19.58 -12.21 -4.21
N ILE A 61 -18.40 -12.77 -4.46
CA ILE A 61 -17.60 -12.42 -5.65
C ILE A 61 -18.01 -13.22 -6.89
N GLY A 62 -18.61 -14.40 -6.71
CA GLY A 62 -18.90 -15.31 -7.82
C GLY A 62 -17.64 -15.95 -8.41
N VAL A 63 -17.80 -16.76 -9.45
CA VAL A 63 -16.67 -17.38 -10.15
C VAL A 63 -15.85 -16.28 -10.83
N GLY A 64 -14.57 -16.19 -10.47
CA GLY A 64 -13.65 -15.20 -11.05
C GLY A 64 -14.05 -13.74 -10.82
N GLY A 65 -14.96 -13.42 -9.89
CA GLY A 65 -15.38 -12.04 -9.64
C GLY A 65 -16.62 -11.56 -10.41
N ASN A 66 -17.25 -12.41 -11.23
CA ASN A 66 -18.34 -12.01 -12.12
C ASN A 66 -19.59 -11.46 -11.40
N ASP A 67 -19.83 -11.85 -10.15
CA ASP A 67 -21.00 -11.39 -9.39
C ASP A 67 -20.72 -10.14 -8.57
N TRP A 68 -19.46 -9.73 -8.45
CA TRP A 68 -19.01 -8.69 -7.51
C TRP A 68 -19.76 -7.36 -7.71
N SER A 69 -19.77 -6.83 -8.94
CA SER A 69 -20.37 -5.51 -9.22
C SER A 69 -21.86 -5.48 -8.86
N HIS A 70 -22.59 -6.55 -9.15
CA HIS A 70 -24.01 -6.66 -8.80
C HIS A 70 -24.21 -6.84 -7.30
N TYR A 71 -23.42 -7.71 -6.66
CA TYR A 71 -23.52 -7.98 -5.23
C TYR A 71 -23.21 -6.72 -4.40
N GLU A 72 -22.14 -5.99 -4.76
CA GLU A 72 -21.71 -4.77 -4.09
C GLU A 72 -22.79 -3.70 -4.11
N LYS A 73 -23.36 -3.42 -5.30
CA LYS A 73 -24.43 -2.43 -5.47
C LYS A 73 -25.67 -2.77 -4.64
N ARG A 74 -26.03 -4.05 -4.57
CA ARG A 74 -27.22 -4.52 -3.85
C ARG A 74 -27.00 -4.65 -2.34
N ASN A 75 -25.77 -4.91 -1.90
CA ASN A 75 -25.45 -5.21 -0.50
C ASN A 75 -24.27 -4.40 0.07
N PRO A 76 -24.22 -3.07 -0.11
CA PRO A 76 -23.03 -2.27 0.24
C PRO A 76 -22.68 -2.36 1.73
N HIS A 77 -23.68 -2.41 2.62
CA HIS A 77 -23.46 -2.57 4.06
C HIS A 77 -22.86 -3.93 4.45
N VAL A 78 -23.21 -4.99 3.71
CA VAL A 78 -22.64 -6.34 3.94
C VAL A 78 -21.19 -6.37 3.49
N VAL A 79 -20.89 -5.82 2.30
CA VAL A 79 -19.53 -5.70 1.76
C VAL A 79 -18.65 -4.94 2.73
N LYS A 80 -19.03 -3.70 3.07
CA LYS A 80 -18.28 -2.85 4.00
C LYS A 80 -17.96 -3.55 5.32
N ARG A 81 -18.96 -4.18 5.94
CA ARG A 81 -18.79 -4.89 7.21
C ARG A 81 -17.85 -6.08 7.09
N ARG A 82 -17.85 -6.80 5.97
CA ARG A 82 -16.98 -7.97 5.76
C ARG A 82 -15.55 -7.56 5.46
N ILE A 83 -15.35 -6.50 4.70
CA ILE A 83 -14.04 -5.88 4.47
C ILE A 83 -13.42 -5.45 5.80
N ARG A 84 -14.18 -4.74 6.65
CA ARG A 84 -13.71 -4.36 8.00
C ARG A 84 -13.36 -5.56 8.89
N LYS A 85 -14.04 -6.70 8.72
CA LYS A 85 -13.72 -7.97 9.41
C LYS A 85 -12.50 -8.71 8.84
N GLY A 86 -11.93 -8.23 7.73
CA GLY A 86 -10.81 -8.84 7.03
C GLY A 86 -11.23 -9.73 5.87
N ILE A 87 -10.53 -9.55 4.75
CA ILE A 87 -10.62 -10.42 3.58
C ILE A 87 -9.78 -11.68 3.87
N PRO A 88 -10.27 -12.89 3.57
CA PRO A 88 -9.47 -14.12 3.63
C PRO A 88 -8.22 -13.99 2.79
N ASP A 89 -7.11 -14.50 3.31
CA ASP A 89 -5.79 -14.25 2.76
C ASP A 89 -5.68 -14.65 1.29
N CYS A 90 -6.13 -15.86 0.98
CA CYS A 90 -6.14 -16.42 -0.37
C CYS A 90 -7.09 -15.71 -1.37
N LEU A 91 -7.93 -14.78 -0.91
CA LEU A 91 -8.85 -14.03 -1.76
C LEU A 91 -8.41 -12.58 -1.97
N ARG A 92 -7.38 -12.08 -1.28
CA ARG A 92 -6.94 -10.68 -1.38
C ARG A 92 -6.57 -10.28 -2.79
N GLY A 93 -5.76 -11.09 -3.49
CA GLY A 93 -5.35 -10.80 -4.87
C GLY A 93 -6.53 -10.45 -5.78
N LEU A 94 -7.54 -11.32 -5.79
CA LEU A 94 -8.74 -11.11 -6.60
C LEU A 94 -9.63 -9.98 -6.05
N VAL A 95 -9.90 -9.97 -4.75
CA VAL A 95 -10.83 -8.99 -4.15
C VAL A 95 -10.29 -7.57 -4.22
N TRP A 96 -8.98 -7.38 -4.04
CA TRP A 96 -8.35 -6.07 -4.19
C TRP A 96 -8.46 -5.54 -5.61
N GLN A 97 -8.27 -6.38 -6.64
CA GLN A 97 -8.50 -5.98 -8.04
C GLN A 97 -9.96 -5.60 -8.32
N LEU A 98 -10.91 -6.36 -7.76
CA LEU A 98 -12.34 -6.11 -7.93
C LEU A 98 -12.79 -4.81 -7.25
N ILE A 99 -12.28 -4.53 -6.05
CA ILE A 99 -12.59 -3.30 -5.32
C ILE A 99 -11.93 -2.10 -6.01
N SER A 100 -10.67 -2.23 -6.46
CA SER A 100 -9.89 -1.15 -7.04
C SER A 100 -10.19 -0.87 -8.51
N GLY A 101 -11.01 -1.69 -9.17
CA GLY A 101 -11.31 -1.57 -10.60
C GLY A 101 -10.09 -1.79 -11.50
N SER A 102 -8.99 -2.33 -10.95
CA SER A 102 -7.73 -2.48 -11.69
C SER A 102 -7.82 -3.54 -12.77
N ARG A 103 -8.70 -4.53 -12.59
CA ARG A 103 -8.93 -5.57 -13.59
C ARG A 103 -9.56 -5.01 -14.85
N GLU A 104 -10.52 -4.10 -14.71
CA GLU A 104 -11.13 -3.39 -15.83
C GLU A 104 -10.10 -2.52 -16.55
N LEU A 105 -9.18 -1.88 -15.82
CA LEU A 105 -8.07 -1.14 -16.43
C LEU A 105 -7.16 -2.05 -17.25
N LEU A 106 -6.78 -3.21 -16.72
CA LEU A 106 -5.97 -4.19 -17.45
C LEU A 106 -6.67 -4.61 -18.75
N LEU A 107 -7.94 -5.03 -18.66
CA LEU A 107 -8.71 -5.50 -19.82
C LEU A 107 -8.90 -4.44 -20.91
N LEU A 108 -8.96 -3.16 -20.52
CA LEU A 108 -9.09 -2.04 -21.47
C LEU A 108 -7.77 -1.65 -22.13
N ASN A 109 -6.63 -2.13 -21.63
CA ASN A 109 -5.30 -1.69 -22.05
C ASN A 109 -4.35 -2.89 -22.31
N PRO A 110 -4.72 -3.84 -23.17
CA PRO A 110 -3.91 -5.03 -23.44
C PRO A 110 -2.54 -4.64 -24.01
N GLY A 111 -1.47 -5.25 -23.47
CA GLY A 111 -0.09 -5.07 -23.95
C GLY A 111 0.60 -3.77 -23.51
N VAL A 112 -0.10 -2.85 -22.85
CA VAL A 112 0.50 -1.59 -22.40
C VAL A 112 1.59 -1.82 -21.36
N TYR A 113 1.37 -2.72 -20.39
CA TYR A 113 2.38 -3.02 -19.38
C TYR A 113 3.67 -3.57 -20.01
N GLU A 114 3.53 -4.58 -20.86
CA GLU A 114 4.65 -5.17 -21.61
C GLU A 114 5.41 -4.09 -22.39
N GLN A 115 4.69 -3.20 -23.07
CA GLN A 115 5.30 -2.13 -23.83
C GLN A 115 6.16 -1.20 -22.95
N LEU A 116 5.64 -0.78 -21.80
CA LEU A 116 6.32 0.11 -20.86
C LEU A 116 7.55 -0.54 -20.23
N VAL A 117 7.50 -1.85 -19.95
CA VAL A 117 8.63 -2.56 -19.34
C VAL A 117 9.74 -2.81 -20.36
N ILE A 118 9.40 -3.22 -21.59
CA ILE A 118 10.39 -3.69 -22.57
C ILE A 118 10.99 -2.54 -23.38
N TYR A 119 10.17 -1.63 -23.88
CA TYR A 119 10.60 -0.70 -24.93
C TYR A 119 10.89 0.72 -24.43
N GLU A 120 10.49 1.06 -23.21
CA GLU A 120 10.66 2.40 -22.65
C GLU A 120 11.77 2.44 -21.60
N SER A 121 12.42 3.59 -21.49
CA SER A 121 13.43 3.87 -20.46
C SER A 121 12.89 4.83 -19.40
N SER A 122 13.23 4.58 -18.13
CA SER A 122 12.83 5.42 -17.01
C SER A 122 13.97 6.37 -16.61
N ALA A 123 13.63 7.62 -16.30
CA ALA A 123 14.58 8.56 -15.70
C ALA A 123 14.88 8.24 -14.23
N SER A 124 14.06 7.39 -13.59
CA SER A 124 14.12 7.11 -12.15
C SER A 124 14.77 5.77 -11.81
N GLU A 125 15.45 5.11 -12.75
CA GLU A 125 15.99 3.75 -12.53
C GLU A 125 16.92 3.64 -11.31
N LEU A 126 17.81 4.62 -11.12
CA LEU A 126 18.73 4.62 -9.97
C LEU A 126 17.99 4.73 -8.62
N GLU A 127 16.94 5.55 -8.57
CA GLU A 127 16.12 5.72 -7.37
C GLU A 127 15.31 4.45 -7.05
N ILE A 128 14.76 3.83 -8.11
CA ILE A 128 14.04 2.55 -8.01
C ILE A 128 14.98 1.45 -7.48
N ILE A 129 16.18 1.32 -8.05
CA ILE A 129 17.17 0.31 -7.64
C ILE A 129 17.53 0.44 -6.17
N ARG A 130 17.74 1.68 -5.68
CA ARG A 130 18.04 1.95 -4.27
C ARG A 130 16.91 1.47 -3.36
N ASP A 131 15.66 1.72 -3.74
CA ASP A 131 14.49 1.42 -2.93
C ASP A 131 14.08 -0.05 -2.93
N ILE A 132 14.35 -0.79 -4.00
CA ILE A 132 14.08 -2.24 -4.08
C ILE A 132 14.80 -2.98 -2.96
N SER A 133 16.08 -2.70 -2.74
CA SER A 133 16.92 -3.40 -1.75
C SER A 133 16.41 -3.31 -0.31
N ARG A 134 15.63 -2.27 0.00
CA ARG A 134 15.08 -1.98 1.33
C ARG A 134 13.58 -2.25 1.44
N THR A 135 12.94 -2.76 0.39
CA THR A 135 11.50 -3.08 0.36
C THR A 135 11.27 -4.53 0.76
N PHE A 136 10.62 -4.75 1.91
CA PHE A 136 10.39 -6.07 2.51
C PHE A 136 11.62 -7.01 2.51
N PRO A 137 12.80 -6.56 2.98
CA PRO A 137 14.06 -7.28 2.79
C PRO A 137 14.13 -8.64 3.51
N SER A 138 13.29 -8.85 4.53
CA SER A 138 13.17 -10.11 5.27
C SER A 138 12.15 -11.10 4.68
N HIS A 139 11.44 -10.72 3.61
CA HIS A 139 10.47 -11.58 2.94
C HIS A 139 11.18 -12.47 1.90
N VAL A 140 10.88 -13.77 1.89
CA VAL A 140 11.57 -14.75 1.03
C VAL A 140 11.53 -14.41 -0.46
N PHE A 141 10.46 -13.78 -0.94
CA PHE A 141 10.31 -13.36 -2.34
C PHE A 141 11.24 -12.19 -2.72
N PHE A 142 11.56 -11.30 -1.77
CA PHE A 142 12.34 -10.07 -2.01
C PHE A 142 13.77 -10.12 -1.47
N GLN A 143 14.09 -11.09 -0.60
CA GLN A 143 15.38 -11.21 0.06
C GLN A 143 16.54 -11.42 -0.92
N GLN A 144 16.34 -12.20 -1.98
CA GLN A 144 17.40 -12.47 -2.95
C GLN A 144 17.67 -11.22 -3.79
N ARG A 145 18.89 -10.68 -3.65
CA ARG A 145 19.38 -9.58 -4.48
C ARG A 145 19.33 -9.96 -5.96
N HIS A 146 18.70 -9.13 -6.78
CA HIS A 146 18.44 -9.41 -8.21
C HIS A 146 17.60 -10.67 -8.49
N GLY A 147 16.96 -11.23 -7.46
CA GLY A 147 16.07 -12.38 -7.58
C GLY A 147 14.75 -12.02 -8.29
N PRO A 148 13.87 -13.02 -8.53
CA PRO A 148 12.59 -12.81 -9.21
C PRO A 148 11.74 -11.69 -8.61
N GLY A 149 11.54 -11.66 -7.28
CA GLY A 149 10.70 -10.64 -6.66
C GLY A 149 11.27 -9.22 -6.76
N GLN A 150 12.60 -9.05 -6.64
CA GLN A 150 13.23 -7.74 -6.86
C GLN A 150 13.12 -7.29 -8.32
N ARG A 151 13.23 -8.21 -9.28
CA ARG A 151 13.03 -7.91 -10.71
C ARG A 151 11.60 -7.53 -11.02
N SER A 152 10.62 -8.26 -10.49
CA SER A 152 9.21 -7.89 -10.65
C SER A 152 8.88 -6.55 -10.01
N LEU A 153 9.42 -6.26 -8.82
CA LEU A 153 9.28 -4.96 -8.19
C LEU A 153 9.90 -3.84 -9.04
N TYR A 154 11.09 -4.07 -9.60
CA TYR A 154 11.72 -3.14 -10.54
C TYR A 154 10.82 -2.87 -11.75
N ASN A 155 10.33 -3.92 -12.41
CA ASN A 155 9.53 -3.78 -13.62
C ASN A 155 8.25 -2.98 -13.37
N VAL A 156 7.52 -3.28 -12.29
CA VAL A 156 6.29 -2.56 -11.92
C VAL A 156 6.57 -1.08 -11.68
N LEU A 157 7.61 -0.76 -10.90
CA LEU A 157 7.96 0.63 -10.58
C LEU A 157 8.50 1.39 -11.81
N LYS A 158 9.32 0.73 -12.63
CA LYS A 158 9.81 1.26 -13.91
C LYS A 158 8.63 1.58 -14.81
N ALA A 159 7.74 0.61 -15.06
CA ALA A 159 6.57 0.79 -15.91
C ALA A 159 5.68 1.92 -15.40
N TYR A 160 5.43 2.01 -14.08
CA TYR A 160 4.64 3.10 -13.50
C TYR A 160 5.31 4.47 -13.73
N SER A 161 6.62 4.58 -13.49
CA SER A 161 7.35 5.84 -13.68
C SER A 161 7.34 6.34 -15.13
N VAL A 162 7.23 5.43 -16.10
CA VAL A 162 7.07 5.76 -17.52
C VAL A 162 5.61 6.06 -17.86
N TYR A 163 4.66 5.31 -17.32
CA TYR A 163 3.23 5.52 -17.52
C TYR A 163 2.81 6.93 -17.06
N ASP A 164 3.39 7.40 -15.96
CA ASP A 164 3.11 8.70 -15.37
C ASP A 164 4.38 9.53 -15.21
N ARG A 165 4.98 9.96 -16.33
CA ARG A 165 6.25 10.72 -16.34
C ARG A 165 6.22 12.02 -15.53
N GLU A 166 5.05 12.60 -15.28
CA GLU A 166 4.90 13.81 -14.45
C GLU A 166 5.20 13.52 -12.97
N VAL A 167 4.79 12.34 -12.48
CA VAL A 167 5.09 11.88 -11.13
C VAL A 167 6.42 11.11 -11.10
N GLY A 168 6.68 10.30 -12.12
CA GLY A 168 7.81 9.39 -12.19
C GLY A 168 7.75 8.34 -11.07
N TYR A 169 8.90 8.09 -10.47
CA TYR A 169 9.01 7.32 -9.24
C TYR A 169 9.22 8.26 -8.05
N VAL A 170 8.57 7.96 -6.93
CA VAL A 170 8.84 8.64 -5.66
C VAL A 170 9.05 7.62 -4.55
N GLN A 171 10.03 7.93 -3.69
CA GLN A 171 10.40 7.10 -2.55
C GLN A 171 9.17 6.74 -1.70
N GLY A 172 9.01 5.44 -1.47
CA GLY A 172 7.87 4.86 -0.74
C GLY A 172 6.91 4.08 -1.63
N MET A 173 6.84 4.37 -2.93
CA MET A 173 6.04 3.60 -3.89
C MET A 173 6.43 2.12 -3.92
N GLY A 174 7.72 1.80 -3.69
CA GLY A 174 8.20 0.43 -3.60
C GLY A 174 7.42 -0.43 -2.60
N PHE A 175 7.02 0.12 -1.45
CA PHE A 175 6.24 -0.65 -0.47
C PHE A 175 4.79 -0.91 -0.92
N LEU A 176 4.21 0.01 -1.70
CA LEU A 176 2.90 -0.23 -2.33
C LEU A 176 3.01 -1.38 -3.34
N ALA A 177 3.93 -1.27 -4.30
CA ALA A 177 4.12 -2.26 -5.36
C ALA A 177 4.55 -3.62 -4.78
N GLY A 178 5.45 -3.62 -3.80
CA GLY A 178 5.93 -4.82 -3.11
C GLY A 178 4.79 -5.56 -2.41
N LEU A 179 3.89 -4.84 -1.72
CA LEU A 179 2.72 -5.45 -1.09
C LEU A 179 1.79 -6.11 -2.12
N LEU A 180 1.55 -5.44 -3.25
CA LEU A 180 0.69 -5.95 -4.31
C LEU A 180 1.27 -7.23 -4.94
N LEU A 181 2.57 -7.24 -5.22
CA LEU A 181 3.29 -8.39 -5.78
C LEU A 181 3.27 -9.64 -4.89
N LEU A 182 2.97 -9.49 -3.60
CA LEU A 182 2.77 -10.65 -2.71
C LEU A 182 1.41 -11.34 -2.89
N TYR A 183 0.47 -10.72 -3.62
CA TYR A 183 -0.90 -11.23 -3.79
C TYR A 183 -1.36 -11.39 -5.22
N MET A 184 -0.64 -10.85 -6.21
CA MET A 184 -1.04 -10.89 -7.61
C MET A 184 0.16 -10.93 -8.55
N SER A 185 -0.12 -11.15 -9.84
CA SER A 185 0.91 -11.15 -10.87
C SER A 185 1.54 -9.76 -11.04
N GLU A 186 2.65 -9.70 -11.76
CA GLU A 186 3.39 -8.47 -12.02
C GLU A 186 2.53 -7.40 -12.72
N GLU A 187 1.81 -7.78 -13.78
CA GLU A 187 0.94 -6.87 -14.52
C GLU A 187 -0.31 -6.45 -13.71
N ASP A 188 -0.90 -7.38 -12.95
CA ASP A 188 -2.02 -7.05 -12.05
C ASP A 188 -1.61 -5.99 -11.00
N ALA A 189 -0.41 -6.15 -10.43
CA ALA A 189 0.14 -5.22 -9.45
C ALA A 189 0.37 -3.83 -10.05
N PHE A 190 0.88 -3.76 -11.29
CA PHE A 190 1.01 -2.51 -12.03
C PHE A 190 -0.34 -1.82 -12.20
N TRP A 191 -1.36 -2.52 -12.71
CA TRP A 191 -2.67 -1.89 -12.92
C TRP A 191 -3.37 -1.48 -11.63
N LEU A 192 -3.15 -2.22 -10.54
CA LEU A 192 -3.68 -1.82 -9.23
C LEU A 192 -2.94 -0.59 -8.67
N LEU A 193 -1.63 -0.49 -8.87
CA LEU A 193 -0.87 0.72 -8.54
C LEU A 193 -1.37 1.93 -9.36
N VAL A 194 -1.61 1.75 -10.66
CA VAL A 194 -2.22 2.79 -11.52
C VAL A 194 -3.60 3.19 -11.00
N ALA A 195 -4.47 2.23 -10.66
CA ALA A 195 -5.80 2.48 -10.14
C ALA A 195 -5.78 3.33 -8.86
N LEU A 196 -4.84 3.02 -7.94
CA LEU A 196 -4.63 3.73 -6.69
C LEU A 196 -4.19 5.18 -6.92
N LEU A 197 -3.16 5.38 -7.73
CA LEU A 197 -2.52 6.70 -7.85
C LEU A 197 -3.32 7.63 -8.78
N LYS A 198 -3.88 7.12 -9.87
CA LYS A 198 -4.72 7.89 -10.81
C LYS A 198 -6.19 8.01 -10.39
N GLY A 199 -6.59 7.39 -9.27
CA GLY A 199 -7.93 7.57 -8.70
C GLY A 199 -9.06 6.94 -9.52
N ALA A 200 -8.83 5.72 -10.03
CA ALA A 200 -9.86 5.00 -10.78
C ALA A 200 -11.06 4.59 -9.91
N VAL A 201 -10.88 4.49 -8.59
CA VAL A 201 -11.92 4.07 -7.62
C VAL A 201 -12.14 5.04 -6.47
N HIS A 202 -11.09 5.71 -6.00
CA HIS A 202 -11.17 6.74 -4.95
C HIS A 202 -10.63 8.07 -5.47
N ALA A 203 -10.66 9.09 -4.62
CA ALA A 203 -9.95 10.34 -4.90
C ALA A 203 -8.49 10.06 -5.31
N PRO A 204 -7.97 10.66 -6.40
CA PRO A 204 -6.61 10.43 -6.86
C PRO A 204 -5.59 10.68 -5.76
N MET A 205 -4.65 9.73 -5.61
CA MET A 205 -3.56 9.81 -4.63
C MET A 205 -2.25 10.27 -5.24
N GLU A 206 -2.20 10.56 -6.55
CA GLU A 206 -1.01 11.09 -7.24
C GLU A 206 -0.42 12.33 -6.55
N GLY A 207 -1.25 13.18 -5.93
CA GLY A 207 -0.78 14.33 -5.17
C GLY A 207 0.11 14.00 -3.96
N LEU A 208 0.09 12.75 -3.47
CA LEU A 208 1.03 12.28 -2.44
C LEU A 208 2.45 12.12 -2.97
N TYR A 209 2.61 12.08 -4.29
CA TYR A 209 3.84 11.77 -4.98
C TYR A 209 4.21 12.83 -6.02
N GLN A 210 3.44 13.90 -6.16
CA GLN A 210 3.84 15.05 -6.95
C GLN A 210 5.03 15.78 -6.30
N ALA A 211 5.80 16.51 -7.13
CA ALA A 211 6.91 17.33 -6.65
C ALA A 211 6.47 18.26 -5.50
N GLY A 212 7.24 18.26 -4.40
CA GLY A 212 6.91 19.00 -3.17
C GLY A 212 5.92 18.28 -2.23
N LEU A 213 5.39 17.12 -2.61
CA LEU A 213 4.48 16.28 -1.82
C LEU A 213 3.26 17.06 -1.28
N PRO A 214 2.55 17.85 -2.11
CA PRO A 214 1.53 18.79 -1.64
C PRO A 214 0.40 18.11 -0.86
N LEU A 215 -0.03 16.93 -1.28
CA LEU A 215 -1.09 16.21 -0.58
C LEU A 215 -0.60 15.60 0.74
N VAL A 216 0.68 15.23 0.85
CA VAL A 216 1.27 14.79 2.13
C VAL A 216 1.24 15.94 3.13
N GLN A 217 1.67 17.14 2.72
CA GLN A 217 1.64 18.32 3.58
C GLN A 217 0.22 18.67 4.03
N GLN A 218 -0.76 18.61 3.12
CA GLN A 218 -2.17 18.79 3.45
C GLN A 218 -2.65 17.74 4.48
N TYR A 219 -2.34 16.46 4.26
CA TYR A 219 -2.75 15.38 5.15
C TYR A 219 -2.12 15.49 6.53
N LEU A 220 -0.85 15.86 6.62
CA LEU A 220 -0.17 16.09 7.89
C LEU A 220 -0.79 17.26 8.65
N PHE A 221 -1.15 18.36 7.96
CA PHE A 221 -1.91 19.46 8.58
C PHE A 221 -3.28 18.99 9.10
N GLN A 222 -4.05 18.29 8.27
CA GLN A 222 -5.35 17.76 8.68
C GLN A 222 -5.21 16.80 9.88
N PHE A 223 -4.18 15.95 9.87
CA PHE A 223 -3.90 15.03 10.97
C PHE A 223 -3.54 15.77 12.26
N GLU A 224 -2.72 16.81 12.19
CA GLU A 224 -2.40 17.67 13.34
C GLU A 224 -3.67 18.26 13.96
N GLN A 225 -4.56 18.83 13.15
CA GLN A 225 -5.82 19.42 13.62
C GLN A 225 -6.73 18.37 14.25
N LEU A 226 -6.80 17.17 13.66
CA LEU A 226 -7.55 16.05 14.23
C LEU A 226 -6.97 15.59 15.57
N VAL A 227 -5.65 15.55 15.74
CA VAL A 227 -5.01 15.23 17.03
C VAL A 227 -5.39 16.28 18.08
N LYS A 228 -5.32 17.56 17.74
CA LYS A 228 -5.73 18.66 18.64
C LYS A 228 -7.21 18.60 19.02
N GLU A 229 -8.08 18.21 18.10
CA GLU A 229 -9.52 18.10 18.36
C GLU A 229 -9.89 16.85 19.17
N PHE A 230 -9.39 15.68 18.76
CA PHE A 230 -9.81 14.39 19.33
C PHE A 230 -8.97 13.92 20.52
N LEU A 231 -7.73 14.41 20.65
CA LEU A 231 -6.77 14.05 21.70
C LEU A 231 -6.11 15.33 22.27
N PRO A 232 -6.89 16.28 22.83
CA PRO A 232 -6.44 17.64 23.10
C PRO A 232 -5.23 17.73 24.05
N LYS A 233 -5.16 16.87 25.08
CA LYS A 233 -4.02 16.82 26.00
C LYS A 233 -2.74 16.42 25.26
N LEU A 234 -2.81 15.40 24.42
CA LEU A 234 -1.68 14.96 23.61
C LEU A 234 -1.32 15.99 22.53
N GLY A 235 -2.32 16.64 21.92
CA GLY A 235 -2.10 17.71 20.94
C GLY A 235 -1.41 18.94 21.55
N GLN A 236 -1.74 19.29 22.80
CA GLN A 236 -1.03 20.33 23.55
C GLN A 236 0.40 19.89 23.85
N HIS A 237 0.58 18.69 24.39
CA HIS A 237 1.92 18.14 24.67
C HIS A 237 2.82 18.10 23.43
N PHE A 238 2.28 17.71 22.27
CA PHE A 238 3.02 17.75 21.00
C PHE A 238 3.40 19.18 20.61
N SER A 239 2.57 20.17 20.92
CA SER A 239 2.88 21.58 20.66
C SER A 239 3.98 22.07 21.60
N ASP A 240 3.92 21.71 22.88
CA ASP A 240 4.92 22.09 23.90
C ASP A 240 6.30 21.47 23.61
N GLU A 241 6.31 20.20 23.17
CA GLU A 241 7.52 19.46 22.78
C GLU A 241 7.92 19.71 21.31
N MET A 242 7.25 20.60 20.58
CA MET A 242 7.53 20.95 19.17
C MET A 242 7.53 19.74 18.21
N ILE A 243 6.68 18.75 18.47
CA ILE A 243 6.49 17.56 17.63
C ILE A 243 5.60 17.91 16.43
N ASN A 244 6.17 17.81 15.23
CA ASN A 244 5.42 17.93 13.99
C ASN A 244 5.04 16.55 13.43
N PRO A 245 3.80 16.34 12.93
CA PRO A 245 3.42 15.09 12.27
C PRO A 245 4.36 14.62 11.16
N SER A 246 5.04 15.53 10.45
CA SER A 246 6.01 15.17 9.40
C SER A 246 7.14 14.28 9.90
N MET A 247 7.48 14.36 11.20
CA MET A 247 8.57 13.62 11.83
C MET A 247 8.29 12.13 12.05
N TYR A 248 7.01 11.72 12.03
CA TYR A 248 6.60 10.34 12.34
C TYR A 248 5.48 9.79 11.43
N ALA A 249 4.55 10.62 10.94
CA ALA A 249 3.36 10.16 10.22
C ALA A 249 3.48 10.19 8.69
N SER A 250 4.51 10.83 8.12
CA SER A 250 4.67 10.94 6.65
C SER A 250 4.62 9.57 5.97
N GLN A 251 5.33 8.58 6.51
CA GLN A 251 5.36 7.21 5.97
C GLN A 251 4.01 6.49 6.12
N TRP A 252 3.17 6.85 7.10
CA TRP A 252 1.85 6.24 7.25
C TRP A 252 0.95 6.57 6.07
N PHE A 253 1.01 7.82 5.59
CA PHE A 253 0.23 8.28 4.43
C PHE A 253 0.84 7.83 3.10
N ILE A 254 2.15 7.98 2.94
CA ILE A 254 2.85 7.61 1.70
C ILE A 254 2.69 6.10 1.47
N THR A 255 3.04 5.28 2.46
CA THR A 255 3.08 3.82 2.27
C THR A 255 1.81 3.11 2.73
N VAL A 256 0.79 3.83 3.22
CA VAL A 256 -0.42 3.22 3.79
C VAL A 256 -0.04 2.15 4.82
N PHE A 257 0.84 2.51 5.76
CA PHE A 257 1.38 1.65 6.82
C PHE A 257 2.16 0.40 6.34
N SER A 258 2.57 0.29 5.07
CA SER A 258 3.32 -0.88 4.58
C SER A 258 4.82 -0.84 4.86
N TYR A 259 5.36 0.28 5.36
CA TYR A 259 6.79 0.43 5.66
C TYR A 259 7.26 -0.22 6.96
N SER A 260 6.70 0.19 8.11
CA SER A 260 7.25 -0.12 9.44
C SER A 260 6.33 -0.92 10.35
N PHE A 261 5.15 -1.33 9.87
CA PHE A 261 4.18 -2.04 10.69
C PHE A 261 4.18 -3.54 10.39
N PRO A 262 3.76 -4.39 11.34
CA PRO A 262 3.61 -5.82 11.11
C PRO A 262 2.71 -6.09 9.90
N PHE A 263 3.12 -7.04 9.06
CA PHE A 263 2.46 -7.26 7.77
C PHE A 263 0.96 -7.58 7.91
N HIS A 264 0.59 -8.39 8.90
CA HIS A 264 -0.82 -8.71 9.18
C HIS A 264 -1.67 -7.48 9.51
N PHE A 265 -1.08 -6.46 10.13
CA PHE A 265 -1.73 -5.19 10.42
C PHE A 265 -1.92 -4.36 9.16
N THR A 266 -0.87 -4.23 8.37
CA THR A 266 -0.90 -3.59 7.05
C THR A 266 -2.01 -4.17 6.17
N LEU A 267 -2.13 -5.49 6.08
CA LEU A 267 -3.17 -6.14 5.25
C LEU A 267 -4.59 -5.76 5.66
N ARG A 268 -4.85 -5.70 6.97
CA ARG A 268 -6.19 -5.33 7.47
C ARG A 268 -6.51 -3.88 7.18
N ILE A 269 -5.52 -2.99 7.22
CA ILE A 269 -5.68 -1.59 6.82
C ILE A 269 -5.94 -1.49 5.33
N TRP A 270 -5.17 -2.23 4.51
CA TRP A 270 -5.29 -2.24 3.06
C TRP A 270 -6.64 -2.75 2.57
N ASP A 271 -7.16 -3.82 3.18
CA ASP A 271 -8.52 -4.30 2.92
C ASP A 271 -9.54 -3.15 3.01
N ILE A 272 -9.45 -2.33 4.07
CA ILE A 272 -10.37 -1.21 4.33
C ILE A 272 -10.04 0.00 3.47
N PHE A 273 -8.76 0.32 3.29
CA PHE A 273 -8.27 1.47 2.53
C PHE A 273 -8.71 1.37 1.07
N LEU A 274 -8.56 0.19 0.45
CA LEU A 274 -8.99 -0.03 -0.92
C LEU A 274 -10.50 0.17 -1.12
N TYR A 275 -11.31 0.03 -0.07
CA TYR A 275 -12.77 0.16 -0.17
C TYR A 275 -13.31 1.51 0.33
N GLU A 276 -12.72 2.06 1.39
CA GLU A 276 -13.21 3.26 2.06
C GLU A 276 -12.36 4.50 1.79
N GLY A 277 -11.22 4.34 1.12
CA GLY A 277 -10.27 5.39 0.78
C GLY A 277 -9.38 5.82 1.94
N ILE A 278 -8.60 6.87 1.69
CA ILE A 278 -7.51 7.35 2.56
C ILE A 278 -7.93 7.73 3.98
N LYS A 279 -9.22 8.03 4.22
CA LYS A 279 -9.74 8.40 5.55
C LYS A 279 -9.45 7.34 6.62
N VAL A 280 -9.27 6.07 6.24
CA VAL A 280 -8.89 5.02 7.19
C VAL A 280 -7.49 5.26 7.77
N VAL A 281 -6.57 5.84 7.00
CA VAL A 281 -5.20 6.11 7.45
C VAL A 281 -5.19 7.13 8.59
N PHE A 282 -5.98 8.19 8.47
CA PHE A 282 -6.20 9.15 9.55
C PHE A 282 -6.79 8.49 10.80
N LYS A 283 -7.81 7.65 10.63
CA LYS A 283 -8.47 6.96 11.74
C LYS A 283 -7.53 6.01 12.49
N VAL A 284 -6.72 5.26 11.75
CA VAL A 284 -5.73 4.35 12.32
C VAL A 284 -4.63 5.14 13.04
N GLY A 285 -4.11 6.21 12.42
CA GLY A 285 -3.13 7.08 13.08
C GLY A 285 -3.64 7.65 14.41
N LEU A 286 -4.88 8.14 14.45
CA LEU A 286 -5.51 8.61 15.69
C LEU A 286 -5.71 7.49 16.71
N ALA A 287 -6.03 6.28 16.26
CA ALA A 287 -6.19 5.13 17.14
C ALA A 287 -4.88 4.67 17.78
N LEU A 288 -3.78 4.65 17.01
CA LEU A 288 -2.44 4.37 17.52
C LEU A 288 -2.04 5.38 18.62
N LEU A 289 -2.25 6.66 18.36
CA LEU A 289 -1.99 7.73 19.33
C LEU A 289 -2.89 7.64 20.56
N ARG A 290 -4.18 7.31 20.37
CA ARG A 290 -5.12 7.13 21.48
C ARG A 290 -4.77 5.94 22.35
N PHE A 291 -4.34 4.84 21.74
CA PHE A 291 -3.94 3.63 22.46
C PHE A 291 -2.73 3.90 23.36
N CYS A 292 -1.73 4.64 22.85
CA CYS A 292 -0.50 4.95 23.59
C CYS A 292 -0.58 6.28 24.38
N HIS A 293 -1.77 6.89 24.49
CA HIS A 293 -1.93 8.27 24.96
C HIS A 293 -1.25 8.52 26.31
N ASP A 294 -1.50 7.65 27.29
CA ASP A 294 -1.07 7.85 28.68
C ASP A 294 0.44 7.73 28.87
N ASP A 295 1.13 7.06 27.93
CA ASP A 295 2.57 7.00 27.89
C ASP A 295 3.14 8.21 27.16
N LEU A 296 2.61 8.50 25.96
CA LEU A 296 3.13 9.58 25.10
C LEU A 296 3.06 10.96 25.76
N VAL A 297 2.01 11.25 26.54
CA VAL A 297 1.81 12.57 27.18
C VAL A 297 2.84 12.89 28.27
N LYS A 298 3.64 11.91 28.71
CA LYS A 298 4.66 12.06 29.76
C LYS A 298 6.08 12.16 29.21
N LEU A 299 6.26 11.89 27.92
CA LEU A 299 7.60 11.73 27.34
C LEU A 299 8.12 13.07 26.79
N PRO A 300 9.38 13.43 27.07
CA PRO A 300 10.04 14.55 26.42
C PRO A 300 10.35 14.23 24.95
N PHE A 301 10.61 15.26 24.15
CA PHE A 301 10.81 15.22 22.69
C PHE A 301 11.51 13.95 22.16
N GLU A 302 12.73 13.63 22.62
CA GLU A 302 13.50 12.50 22.08
C GLU A 302 12.82 11.14 22.30
N LYS A 303 12.35 10.88 23.52
CA LYS A 303 11.67 9.62 23.88
C LYS A 303 10.30 9.55 23.22
N LEU A 304 9.63 10.68 23.08
CA LEU A 304 8.35 10.79 22.41
C LEU A 304 8.50 10.44 20.93
N LEU A 305 9.47 11.01 20.23
CA LEU A 305 9.73 10.71 18.82
C LEU A 305 10.15 9.26 18.61
N HIS A 306 10.94 8.69 19.52
CA HIS A 306 11.27 7.26 19.48
C HIS A 306 10.02 6.39 19.59
N SER A 307 9.12 6.69 20.53
CA SER A 307 7.88 5.94 20.75
C SER A 307 6.91 6.06 19.58
N LEU A 308 6.82 7.23 18.94
CA LEU A 308 6.00 7.46 17.74
C LEU A 308 6.50 6.72 16.49
N ARG A 309 7.76 6.27 16.49
CA ARG A 309 8.35 5.45 15.42
C ARG A 309 8.27 3.94 15.72
N ASN A 310 8.15 3.57 16.99
CA ASN A 310 8.19 2.19 17.46
C ASN A 310 7.01 1.93 18.41
N PHE A 311 5.83 1.66 17.84
CA PHE A 311 4.65 1.30 18.63
C PHE A 311 4.82 -0.09 19.27
N PRO A 312 4.27 -0.31 20.47
CA PRO A 312 4.27 -1.63 21.10
C PRO A 312 3.45 -2.63 20.27
N GLU A 313 3.75 -3.93 20.39
CA GLU A 313 3.09 -4.98 19.61
C GLU A 313 1.56 -4.97 19.78
N ASP A 314 1.06 -4.76 21.00
CA ASP A 314 -0.37 -4.66 21.29
C ASP A 314 -1.06 -3.51 20.55
N ALA A 315 -0.34 -2.40 20.32
CA ALA A 315 -0.83 -1.27 19.52
C ALA A 315 -0.83 -1.57 18.02
N THR A 316 -0.37 -2.74 17.60
CA THR A 316 -0.36 -3.18 16.19
C THR A 316 -1.26 -4.40 15.95
N ASP A 317 -2.09 -4.80 16.92
CA ASP A 317 -3.16 -5.76 16.71
C ASP A 317 -4.38 -5.11 16.02
N PRO A 318 -4.78 -5.55 14.80
CA PRO A 318 -5.94 -5.02 14.10
C PRO A 318 -7.25 -5.13 14.88
N ASP A 319 -7.43 -6.20 15.65
CA ASP A 319 -8.70 -6.44 16.35
C ASP A 319 -8.85 -5.51 17.57
N THR A 320 -7.73 -4.96 18.07
CA THR A 320 -7.68 -3.92 19.11
C THR A 320 -7.78 -2.50 18.52
N ILE A 321 -6.99 -2.20 17.48
CA ILE A 321 -6.89 -0.83 16.93
C ILE A 321 -8.07 -0.43 16.05
N LEU A 322 -8.59 -1.33 15.22
CA LEU A 322 -9.65 -0.98 14.27
C LEU A 322 -10.96 -0.54 14.94
N PRO A 323 -11.43 -1.16 16.04
CA PRO A 323 -12.57 -0.65 16.80
C PRO A 323 -12.38 0.79 17.28
N ILE A 324 -11.19 1.11 17.81
CA ILE A 324 -10.83 2.47 18.24
C ILE A 324 -10.85 3.41 17.02
N ALA A 325 -10.22 3.01 15.91
CA ALA A 325 -10.18 3.77 14.66
C ALA A 325 -11.58 4.11 14.14
N PHE A 326 -12.53 3.16 14.22
CA PHE A 326 -13.89 3.37 13.75
C PHE A 326 -14.73 4.29 14.64
N SER A 327 -14.33 4.51 15.90
CA SER A 327 -14.98 5.49 16.79
C SER A 327 -14.78 6.93 16.32
N PHE A 328 -13.70 7.23 15.59
CA PHE A 328 -13.41 8.57 15.10
C PHE A 328 -14.26 8.94 13.88
N LYS A 329 -14.99 10.05 14.00
CA LYS A 329 -15.83 10.62 12.94
C LYS A 329 -15.08 11.73 12.19
N VAL A 330 -14.17 11.34 11.30
CA VAL A 330 -13.23 12.28 10.64
C VAL A 330 -13.75 12.91 9.35
N THR A 331 -14.76 12.34 8.67
CA THR A 331 -15.12 12.71 7.28
C THR A 331 -15.40 14.21 7.10
N LYS A 332 -16.33 14.77 7.88
CA LYS A 332 -16.67 16.19 7.80
C LYS A 332 -15.49 17.10 8.17
N ARG A 333 -14.72 16.71 9.20
CA ARG A 333 -13.55 17.46 9.67
C ARG A 333 -12.43 17.51 8.64
N LEU A 334 -12.19 16.40 7.93
CA LEU A 334 -11.20 16.37 6.85
C LEU A 334 -11.57 17.39 5.76
N GLU A 335 -12.83 17.46 5.33
CA GLU A 335 -13.28 18.45 4.33
C GLU A 335 -13.12 19.89 4.84
N GLU A 336 -13.43 20.15 6.11
CA GLU A 336 -13.25 21.46 6.74
C GLU A 336 -11.77 21.87 6.80
N PHE A 337 -10.90 20.97 7.25
CA PHE A 337 -9.46 21.23 7.36
C PHE A 337 -8.76 21.29 5.99
N GLU A 338 -9.25 20.58 4.98
CA GLU A 338 -8.79 20.75 3.59
C GLU A 338 -9.06 22.18 3.11
N LYS A 339 -10.28 22.69 3.31
CA LYS A 339 -10.64 24.07 2.95
C LYS A 339 -9.79 25.09 3.72
N ALA A 340 -9.56 24.86 5.01
CA ALA A 340 -8.71 25.72 5.83
C ALA A 340 -7.25 25.73 5.34
N TYR A 341 -6.70 24.57 5.00
CA TYR A 341 -5.35 24.43 4.44
C TYR A 341 -5.22 25.18 3.11
N LYS A 342 -6.20 24.97 2.21
CA LYS A 342 -6.26 25.67 0.91
C LYS A 342 -6.40 27.18 1.08
N LYS A 343 -7.17 27.66 2.07
CA LYS A 343 -7.26 29.10 2.35
C LYS A 343 -5.93 29.67 2.82
N LYS A 344 -5.25 28.99 3.75
CA LYS A 344 -3.94 29.41 4.29
C LYS A 344 -2.84 29.46 3.22
N ASN A 345 -2.85 28.52 2.29
CA ASN A 345 -1.83 28.42 1.24
C ASN A 345 -2.27 29.03 -0.11
N GLY A 346 -3.54 29.41 -0.23
CA GLY A 346 -4.20 29.88 -1.44
C GLY A 346 -4.26 31.40 -1.61
N GLU A 347 -3.81 32.20 -0.63
CA GLU A 347 -3.50 33.62 -0.86
C GLU A 347 -2.25 33.82 -1.75
N GLY A 348 -1.67 32.74 -2.29
CA GLY A 348 -0.57 32.78 -3.28
C GLY A 348 -0.74 31.93 -4.54
N SER A 349 -1.89 31.28 -4.80
CA SER A 349 -2.03 30.45 -6.02
C SER A 349 -3.47 30.24 -6.49
N HIS A 350 -3.93 31.11 -7.40
CA HIS A 350 -5.04 30.78 -8.28
C HIS A 350 -4.60 29.69 -9.27
N LEU A 351 -5.10 28.46 -9.11
CA LEU A 351 -5.35 27.50 -10.20
C LEU A 351 -6.10 26.28 -9.64
N GLY A 352 -7.28 25.97 -10.20
CA GLY A 352 -7.84 24.61 -10.07
C GLY A 352 -9.31 24.46 -9.65
N SER A 353 -10.24 25.26 -10.18
CA SER A 353 -11.66 24.89 -10.20
C SER A 353 -12.01 24.30 -11.58
N SER A 354 -11.74 23.01 -11.80
CA SER A 354 -12.38 22.25 -12.90
C SER A 354 -12.24 20.72 -12.77
N SER A 355 -12.66 20.15 -11.63
CA SER A 355 -12.49 18.70 -11.39
C SER A 355 -13.69 17.83 -11.82
N THR A 356 -14.82 18.40 -12.22
CA THR A 356 -16.02 17.62 -12.60
C THR A 356 -16.18 17.42 -14.11
N LYS A 357 -15.54 18.22 -14.97
CA LYS A 357 -15.53 18.02 -16.44
C LYS A 357 -14.33 17.20 -16.96
N ARG A 358 -13.31 16.94 -16.12
CA ARG A 358 -12.09 16.20 -16.52
C ARG A 358 -12.28 14.68 -16.63
N LEU A 359 -13.22 14.10 -15.89
CA LEU A 359 -13.40 12.64 -15.81
C LEU A 359 -13.83 12.00 -17.15
N GLN A 360 -14.57 12.72 -17.99
CA GLN A 360 -14.92 12.26 -19.35
C GLN A 360 -13.85 12.62 -20.40
N SER A 361 -13.12 13.73 -20.22
CA SER A 361 -12.04 14.13 -21.14
C SER A 361 -10.76 13.30 -20.95
N MET A 362 -10.46 12.80 -19.75
CA MET A 362 -9.23 12.03 -19.48
C MET A 362 -9.31 10.60 -20.01
N LYS A 363 -10.50 9.98 -20.07
CA LYS A 363 -10.75 8.72 -20.78
C LYS A 363 -10.45 8.80 -22.28
N SER A 364 -10.40 10.00 -22.86
CA SER A 364 -10.14 10.19 -24.30
C SER A 364 -8.72 10.70 -24.57
N LYS A 365 -8.20 11.64 -23.77
CA LYS A 365 -6.95 12.37 -24.12
C LYS A 365 -5.65 11.69 -23.68
N SER A 366 -5.64 10.91 -22.60
CA SER A 366 -4.43 10.15 -22.19
C SER A 366 -4.22 8.95 -23.10
N LEU A 367 -5.33 8.27 -23.46
CA LEU A 367 -5.36 7.17 -24.42
C LEU A 367 -5.04 7.61 -25.85
N SER A 368 -5.48 8.80 -26.29
CA SER A 368 -5.15 9.30 -27.63
C SER A 368 -3.67 9.68 -27.79
N ARG A 369 -3.01 10.19 -26.73
CA ARG A 369 -1.58 10.55 -26.79
C ARG A 369 -0.70 9.31 -26.86
N ILE A 370 -0.97 8.30 -26.02
CA ILE A 370 -0.24 7.04 -26.03
C ILE A 370 -0.49 6.32 -27.37
N ASN A 371 -1.74 6.18 -27.83
CA ASN A 371 -2.01 5.58 -29.15
C ASN A 371 -1.38 6.38 -30.30
N SER A 372 -1.32 7.71 -30.24
CA SER A 372 -0.71 8.53 -31.31
C SER A 372 0.82 8.44 -31.37
N GLN A 373 1.50 8.22 -30.24
CA GLN A 373 2.94 7.97 -30.20
C GLN A 373 3.26 6.51 -30.58
N VAL A 374 2.40 5.55 -30.20
CA VAL A 374 2.50 4.13 -30.54
C VAL A 374 2.29 3.87 -32.05
N PHE A 375 1.37 4.59 -32.71
CA PHE A 375 1.19 4.46 -34.17
C PHE A 375 2.32 5.11 -34.96
N LYS A 376 2.99 6.14 -34.43
CA LYS A 376 4.13 6.77 -35.13
C LYS A 376 5.39 5.88 -35.11
N SER A 377 5.67 5.17 -34.01
CA SER A 377 6.87 4.31 -33.93
C SER A 377 6.77 3.04 -34.79
N LYS A 378 5.57 2.50 -35.02
CA LYS A 378 5.37 1.35 -35.93
C LYS A 378 5.58 1.70 -37.42
N PHE A 379 5.31 2.93 -37.83
CA PHE A 379 5.49 3.34 -39.23
C PHE A 379 6.92 3.78 -39.58
N GLU A 380 7.79 3.97 -38.59
CA GLU A 380 9.20 4.32 -38.79
C GLU A 380 10.16 3.11 -38.78
N GLN A 381 9.67 1.90 -38.48
CA GLN A 381 10.47 0.67 -38.54
C GLN A 381 10.23 -0.19 -39.81
N ASP A 382 9.23 0.16 -40.63
CA ASP A 382 8.92 -0.53 -41.89
C ASP A 382 9.27 0.33 -43.15
N LYS A 383 10.32 1.16 -43.07
CA LYS A 383 10.86 1.91 -44.22
C LYS A 383 12.36 1.77 -44.38
#